data_AF-B0Z431-F1
#
_entry.id   AF-B0Z431-F1
#
_cell.length_a   1.000
_cell.length_b   1.000
_cell.length_c   1.000
_cell.angle_alpha   90.00
_cell.angle_beta   90.00
_cell.angle_gamma   90.00
#
_symmetry.space_group_name_H-M   'P 1'
#
loop_
_entity.id
_entity.type
_entity.pdbx_description
1 polymer ?
#
loop_
_entity_poly.entity_id
_entity_poly.type
_entity_poly.pdbx_seq_one_letter_code
_entity_poly.pdbx_strand_id
1 'polypeptide(L)'
;DHIIGNEVYQSGLFNVTLNTGLQWDTTKTSLIDTLSINSGSTVNVADSTLISDSISLTGLSALNINKDGHVATDSLTVDNSTVTISDEVSAGWAV
;
A
#
# COMPACT_ATOMS: atom_id res chain seq x y z
N ASP A 1 -7.19 2.48 -11.26
CA ASP A 1 -8.46 1.74 -11.17
C ASP A 1 -8.95 1.68 -9.74
N HIS A 2 -10.14 2.23 -9.47
CA HIS A 2 -10.93 1.95 -8.27
C HIS A 2 -11.98 0.92 -8.69
N ILE A 3 -12.06 -0.22 -7.99
CA ILE A 3 -12.95 -1.33 -8.34
C ILE A 3 -14.38 -0.95 -7.93
N ILE A 4 -15.27 -0.78 -8.91
CA ILE A 4 -16.70 -0.51 -8.68
C ILE A 4 -17.52 -1.58 -9.38
N GLY A 5 -18.29 -2.39 -8.63
CA GLY A 5 -19.29 -3.27 -9.23
C GLY A 5 -19.43 -4.66 -8.60
N ASN A 6 -20.66 -5.16 -8.63
CA ASN A 6 -21.24 -6.33 -7.97
C ASN A 6 -20.73 -7.71 -8.47
N GLU A 7 -19.47 -7.85 -8.86
CA GLU A 7 -18.88 -9.16 -9.18
C GLU A 7 -17.78 -9.50 -8.16
N VAL A 8 -18.23 -10.13 -7.08
CA VAL A 8 -17.45 -11.00 -6.16
C VAL A 8 -16.44 -10.28 -5.22
N TYR A 9 -16.90 -9.85 -4.04
CA TYR A 9 -16.08 -9.56 -2.81
C TYR A 9 -14.72 -8.85 -3.04
N GLN A 10 -14.68 -7.54 -3.35
CA GLN A 10 -13.40 -6.84 -3.63
C GLN A 10 -13.25 -5.38 -3.14
N SER A 11 -13.84 -5.03 -2.00
CA SER A 11 -13.35 -4.00 -1.07
C SER A 11 -14.17 -4.14 0.22
N GLY A 12 -13.57 -3.95 1.40
CA GLY A 12 -14.38 -3.68 2.61
C GLY A 12 -14.53 -4.73 3.73
N LEU A 13 -13.61 -5.68 3.95
CA LEU A 13 -13.71 -6.54 5.16
C LEU A 13 -12.42 -6.76 5.96
N PHE A 14 -11.24 -6.53 5.37
CA PHE A 14 -9.97 -6.80 6.07
C PHE A 14 -9.18 -5.52 6.24
N ASN A 15 -9.06 -5.12 7.50
CA ASN A 15 -8.11 -4.10 7.93
C ASN A 15 -6.82 -4.81 8.30
N VAL A 16 -5.72 -4.32 7.75
CA VAL A 16 -4.38 -4.84 8.04
C VAL A 16 -3.64 -3.81 8.87
N THR A 17 -3.07 -4.25 9.98
CA THR A 17 -2.24 -3.40 10.82
C THR A 17 -0.90 -4.08 11.05
N LEU A 18 0.18 -3.42 10.65
CA LEU A 18 1.54 -3.78 11.03
C LEU A 18 1.99 -2.86 12.16
N ASN A 19 2.45 -3.46 13.25
CA ASN A 19 3.03 -2.75 14.39
C ASN A 19 4.40 -3.31 14.75
N THR A 20 5.14 -2.55 15.55
CA THR A 20 6.31 -3.03 16.30
C THR A 20 7.36 -3.68 15.40
N GLY A 21 7.73 -2.99 14.32
CA GLY A 21 8.79 -3.43 13.40
C GLY A 21 8.42 -4.63 12.52
N LEU A 22 7.14 -5.02 12.45
CA LEU A 22 6.69 -6.04 11.50
C LEU A 22 6.99 -5.64 10.06
N GLN A 23 7.26 -6.64 9.23
CA GLN A 23 7.47 -6.48 7.79
C GLN A 23 6.45 -7.32 7.01
N TRP A 24 5.92 -6.75 5.94
CA TRP A 24 5.13 -7.47 4.95
C TRP A 24 5.68 -7.23 3.54
N ASP A 25 6.12 -8.32 2.91
CA ASP A 25 6.45 -8.34 1.49
C ASP A 25 5.24 -8.89 0.72
N THR A 26 4.61 -8.07 -0.12
CA THR A 26 3.49 -8.54 -0.95
C THR A 26 4.00 -9.49 -2.03
N THR A 27 3.25 -10.55 -2.35
CA THR A 27 3.68 -11.57 -3.32
C THR A 27 2.76 -11.66 -4.55
N LYS A 28 1.56 -11.08 -4.47
CA LYS A 28 0.52 -11.03 -5.51
C LYS A 28 -0.39 -9.82 -5.22
N THR A 29 -1.46 -9.65 -6.02
CA THR A 29 -2.52 -8.69 -5.74
C THR A 29 -3.12 -8.91 -4.36
N SER A 30 -3.08 -7.86 -3.53
CA SER A 30 -3.70 -7.79 -2.21
C SER A 30 -4.80 -6.74 -2.25
N LEU A 31 -6.02 -7.15 -1.90
CA LEU A 31 -7.21 -6.30 -1.89
C LEU A 31 -7.70 -6.20 -0.45
N ILE A 32 -7.53 -5.02 0.15
CA ILE A 32 -7.86 -4.76 1.56
C ILE A 32 -8.68 -3.47 1.64
N ASP A 33 -9.28 -3.22 2.81
CA ASP A 33 -10.03 -1.98 3.04
C ASP A 33 -9.07 -0.87 3.51
N THR A 34 -8.47 -1.10 4.67
CA THR A 34 -7.55 -0.16 5.31
C THR A 34 -6.22 -0.82 5.64
N LEU A 35 -5.13 -0.13 5.34
CA LEU A 35 -3.77 -0.49 5.77
C LEU A 35 -3.24 0.55 6.77
N SER A 36 -2.82 0.08 7.95
CA SER A 36 -2.10 0.90 8.92
C SER A 36 -0.72 0.32 9.18
N ILE A 37 0.31 1.11 8.91
CA ILE A 37 1.72 0.73 9.08
C ILE A 37 2.32 1.63 10.15
N ASN A 38 2.73 1.06 11.29
CA ASN A 38 3.19 1.87 12.40
C ASN A 38 4.41 1.33 13.14
N SER A 39 4.96 2.15 14.04
CA SER A 39 5.98 1.73 15.02
C SER A 39 7.18 1.02 14.38
N GLY A 40 7.76 1.64 13.34
CA GLY A 40 8.90 1.10 12.59
C GLY A 40 8.56 -0.03 11.61
N SER A 41 7.29 -0.39 11.44
CA SER A 41 6.89 -1.42 10.48
C SER A 41 7.08 -1.01 9.03
N THR A 42 7.25 -2.00 8.16
CA THR A 42 7.53 -1.80 6.74
C THR A 42 6.62 -2.66 5.87
N VAL A 43 6.09 -2.09 4.80
CA VAL A 43 5.45 -2.83 3.71
C VAL A 43 6.28 -2.64 2.45
N ASN A 44 6.63 -3.74 1.79
CA ASN A 44 7.33 -3.74 0.51
C ASN A 44 6.41 -4.27 -0.57
N VAL A 45 6.20 -3.46 -1.61
CA VAL A 45 5.42 -3.79 -2.79
C VAL A 45 6.35 -3.91 -3.98
N ALA A 46 6.62 -5.14 -4.41
CA ALA A 46 7.48 -5.46 -5.55
C ALA A 46 6.81 -6.56 -6.38
N ASP A 47 6.83 -6.46 -7.71
CA ASP A 47 6.20 -7.44 -8.63
C ASP A 47 4.79 -7.88 -8.16
N SER A 48 4.01 -6.93 -7.66
CA SER A 48 2.72 -7.18 -7.01
C SER A 48 1.90 -5.90 -6.90
N THR A 49 0.64 -6.05 -6.53
CA THR A 49 -0.31 -4.94 -6.44
C THR A 49 -0.93 -4.88 -5.06
N LEU A 50 -0.97 -3.70 -4.46
CA LEU A 50 -1.70 -3.41 -3.24
C LEU A 50 -2.82 -2.42 -3.55
N ILE A 51 -4.07 -2.81 -3.29
CA ILE A 51 -5.24 -1.96 -3.45
C ILE A 51 -5.94 -1.82 -2.11
N SER A 52 -6.18 -0.58 -1.69
CA SER A 52 -6.84 -0.25 -0.43
C SER A 52 -7.55 1.10 -0.51
N ASP A 53 -8.64 1.30 0.22
CA ASP A 53 -9.29 2.61 0.28
C ASP A 53 -8.43 3.63 1.03
N SER A 54 -7.80 3.20 2.14
CA SER A 54 -6.89 4.06 2.90
C SER A 54 -5.59 3.38 3.33
N ILE A 55 -4.50 4.14 3.27
CA ILE A 55 -3.19 3.77 3.81
C ILE A 55 -2.71 4.86 4.77
N SER A 56 -2.34 4.46 5.98
CA SER A 56 -1.79 5.36 7.00
C SER A 56 -0.43 4.88 7.50
N LEU A 57 0.55 5.77 7.47
CA LEU A 57 1.89 5.55 7.98
C LEU A 57 2.17 6.48 9.16
N THR A 58 2.51 5.90 10.30
CA THR A 58 2.88 6.65 11.52
C THR A 58 4.11 6.07 12.21
N GLY A 59 4.85 6.86 12.97
CA GLY A 59 5.82 6.31 13.93
C GLY A 59 7.00 5.61 13.26
N LEU A 60 7.68 6.31 12.35
CA LEU A 60 8.88 5.87 11.64
C LEU A 60 8.67 4.62 10.76
N SER A 61 7.45 4.42 10.26
CA SER A 61 7.12 3.32 9.35
C SER A 61 7.49 3.62 7.90
N ALA A 62 7.45 2.58 7.06
CA ALA A 62 7.79 2.68 5.65
C ALA A 62 6.80 1.91 4.74
N LEU A 63 6.48 2.52 3.59
CA LEU A 63 5.88 1.84 2.43
C LEU A 63 6.85 1.98 1.26
N ASN A 64 7.40 0.86 0.80
CA ASN A 64 8.36 0.83 -0.29
C ASN A 64 7.71 0.26 -1.54
N ILE A 65 7.52 1.10 -2.55
CA ILE A 65 7.02 0.72 -3.87
C ILE A 65 8.24 0.45 -4.74
N ASN A 66 8.68 -0.81 -4.70
CA ASN A 66 9.86 -1.28 -5.39
C ASN A 66 9.56 -1.55 -6.87
N LYS A 67 10.54 -2.09 -7.61
CA LYS A 67 10.41 -2.45 -9.02
C LYS A 67 9.13 -3.26 -9.29
N ASP A 68 8.39 -2.85 -10.32
CA ASP A 68 7.14 -3.46 -10.79
C ASP A 68 6.04 -3.55 -9.70
N GLY A 69 6.19 -2.79 -8.61
CA GLY A 69 5.19 -2.65 -7.57
C GLY A 69 4.12 -1.62 -7.93
N HIS A 70 2.86 -1.94 -7.64
CA HIS A 70 1.74 -1.03 -7.88
C HIS A 70 0.93 -0.84 -6.60
N VAL A 71 0.67 0.42 -6.24
CA VAL A 71 -0.21 0.77 -5.12
C VAL A 71 -1.33 1.66 -5.64
N ALA A 72 -2.57 1.29 -5.34
CA ALA A 72 -3.75 2.09 -5.62
C ALA A 72 -4.48 2.36 -4.31
N THR A 73 -4.66 3.64 -3.97
CA THR A 73 -5.44 4.04 -2.80
C THR A 73 -6.13 5.37 -3.00
N ASP A 74 -7.26 5.57 -2.33
CA ASP A 74 -7.98 6.84 -2.35
C ASP A 74 -7.33 7.87 -1.42
N SER A 75 -6.83 7.41 -0.28
CA SER A 75 -6.15 8.26 0.69
C SER A 75 -4.85 7.66 1.21
N LEU A 76 -3.78 8.45 1.17
CA LEU A 76 -2.49 8.13 1.76
C LEU A 76 -2.12 9.22 2.77
N THR A 77 -2.01 8.85 4.05
CA THR A 77 -1.51 9.75 5.11
C THR A 77 -0.13 9.31 5.56
N VAL A 78 0.80 10.26 5.63
CA VAL A 78 2.18 10.02 6.07
C VAL A 78 2.50 10.99 7.21
N ASP A 79 2.72 10.44 8.41
CA ASP A 79 3.11 11.19 9.60
C ASP A 79 4.41 10.63 10.19
N ASN A 80 5.49 11.41 10.12
CA ASN A 80 6.82 11.03 10.59
C ASN A 80 7.25 9.62 10.11
N SER A 81 7.00 9.35 8.83
CA SER A 81 7.20 8.07 8.16
C SER A 81 7.66 8.29 6.71
N THR A 82 7.98 7.23 5.99
CA THR A 82 8.55 7.32 4.63
C THR A 82 7.75 6.52 3.61
N VAL A 83 7.64 7.06 2.39
CA VAL A 83 7.21 6.33 1.21
C VAL A 83 8.32 6.41 0.19
N THR A 84 8.79 5.27 -0.29
CA THR A 84 9.81 5.20 -1.34
C THR A 84 9.19 4.65 -2.62
N ILE A 85 9.62 5.19 -3.76
CA ILE A 85 9.17 4.76 -5.08
C ILE A 85 10.43 4.50 -5.90
N SER A 86 10.55 3.28 -6.43
CA SER A 86 11.64 2.89 -7.32
C SER A 86 11.67 3.77 -8.58
N ASP A 87 12.87 4.10 -9.06
CA ASP A 87 13.09 4.89 -10.27
C ASP A 87 12.46 4.27 -11.54
N GLU A 88 12.16 2.96 -11.52
CA GLU A 88 11.53 2.25 -12.64
C GLU A 88 9.99 2.32 -12.63
N VAL A 89 9.38 2.93 -11.61
CA VAL A 89 7.95 3.23 -11.63
C VAL A 89 7.78 4.48 -12.49
N SER A 90 7.69 4.28 -13.80
CA SER A 90 7.32 5.31 -14.78
C SER A 90 6.03 5.99 -14.31
N ALA A 91 6.16 7.10 -13.61
CA ALA A 91 5.06 7.98 -13.27
C ALA A 91 4.53 8.55 -14.59
N GLY A 92 3.58 7.83 -15.20
CA GLY A 92 2.87 8.17 -16.42
C GLY A 92 1.92 9.35 -16.22
N TRP A 93 2.43 10.45 -15.67
CA TRP A 93 1.75 11.73 -15.66
C TRP A 93 2.10 12.41 -16.99
N ALA A 94 1.48 11.94 -18.06
CA ALA A 94 1.39 12.74 -19.27
C ALA A 94 0.56 13.98 -18.91
N VAL A 95 1.19 15.15 -18.98
CA VAL A 95 0.55 16.48 -18.83
C VAL A 95 -0.31 16.76 -20.06
#